data_AF-A0A8J7N6Y1-F1
#
_entry.id   AF-A0A8J7N6Y1-F1
#
_cell.length_a   1.000
_cell.length_b   1.000
_cell.length_c   1.000
_cell.angle_alpha   90.00
_cell.angle_beta   90.00
_cell.angle_gamma   90.00
#
_symmetry.space_group_name_H-M   'P 1'
#
loop_
_entity.id
_entity.type
_entity.pdbx_description
1 polymer ?
#
loop_
_entity_poly.entity_id
_entity_poly.type
_entity_poly.pdbx_seq_one_letter_code
_entity_poly.pdbx_strand_id
1 'polypeptide(L)'
;MSTCCPCVRRGRSATTSGSDPWPRRGGGGTGLTGPLPEIERAAAGFRATFEKMPRDGDYTMNHTAGVFLFRADGRFGGIVDYHEDRRFALPKIRRTLE
;
A
#
# COMPACT_ATOMS: atom_id res chain seq x y z
N MET A 1 -1.12 -2.75 16.92
CA MET A 1 -0.54 -4.05 16.53
C MET A 1 -0.79 -4.23 15.04
N SER A 2 0.22 -3.98 14.22
CA SER A 2 0.09 -4.02 12.76
C SER A 2 -0.01 -5.47 12.29
N THR A 3 -1.17 -5.88 11.77
CA THR A 3 -1.32 -7.16 11.11
C THR A 3 -0.50 -7.13 9.82
N CYS A 4 0.46 -8.05 9.71
CA CYS A 4 1.38 -8.15 8.59
C CYS A 4 0.59 -8.38 7.29
N CYS A 5 0.67 -7.44 6.35
CA CYS A 5 0.18 -7.65 5.00
C CYS A 5 1.10 -8.72 4.36
N PRO A 6 0.58 -9.89 3.94
CA PRO A 6 1.41 -11.05 3.55
C PRO A 6 2.24 -10.84 2.27
N CYS A 7 2.19 -9.65 1.66
CA CYS A 7 2.84 -9.29 0.41
C CYS A 7 4.37 -9.39 0.48
N VAL A 8 4.99 -9.03 1.61
CA VAL A 8 6.46 -8.89 1.68
C VAL A 8 7.19 -10.18 2.08
N ARG A 9 6.48 -11.26 2.47
CA ARG A 9 7.10 -12.44 3.13
C ARG A 9 7.95 -13.35 2.23
N ARG A 10 8.08 -13.10 0.92
CA ARG A 10 8.81 -14.02 0.02
C ARG A 10 9.73 -13.24 -0.90
N GLY A 11 11.02 -13.21 -0.58
CA GLY A 11 12.09 -12.73 -1.47
C GLY A 11 12.21 -13.58 -2.73
N ARG A 12 11.27 -13.43 -3.66
CA ARG A 12 11.38 -13.93 -5.03
C ARG A 12 11.64 -12.73 -5.93
N SER A 13 12.75 -12.81 -6.67
CA SER A 13 13.10 -11.94 -7.78
C SER A 13 11.90 -11.73 -8.71
N ALA A 14 11.51 -10.48 -8.90
CA ALA A 14 10.44 -10.08 -9.81
C ALA A 14 10.88 -10.26 -11.26
N THR A 15 10.64 -11.45 -11.81
CA THR A 15 10.68 -11.72 -13.24
C THR A 15 9.38 -12.41 -13.66
N THR A 16 8.29 -11.66 -13.74
CA THR A 16 7.12 -12.06 -14.56
C THR A 16 6.37 -10.82 -15.01
N SER A 17 6.53 -10.49 -16.28
CA SER A 17 5.56 -9.74 -17.06
C SER A 17 4.21 -10.47 -17.02
N GLY A 18 3.16 -9.82 -16.53
CA GLY A 18 1.78 -10.26 -16.69
C GLY A 18 1.29 -11.31 -15.67
N SER A 19 0.07 -11.06 -15.17
CA SER A 19 -0.76 -11.88 -14.27
C SER A 19 -0.32 -11.97 -12.80
N ASP A 20 -1.02 -11.21 -11.95
CA ASP A 20 -0.97 -11.33 -10.49
C ASP A 20 -1.29 -12.77 -10.04
N PRO A 21 -0.42 -13.44 -9.27
CA PRO A 21 -0.63 -14.82 -8.81
C PRO A 21 -1.55 -14.92 -7.57
N TRP A 22 -2.26 -13.85 -7.19
CA TRP A 22 -3.11 -13.86 -6.00
C TRP A 22 -4.53 -14.34 -6.36
N PRO A 23 -5.07 -15.39 -5.70
CA PRO A 23 -6.45 -15.77 -5.91
C PRO A 23 -7.35 -14.60 -5.49
N ARG A 24 -8.15 -14.07 -6.42
CA ARG A 24 -9.10 -12.99 -6.16
C ARG A 24 -10.16 -13.47 -5.16
N ARG A 25 -9.88 -13.35 -3.86
CA ARG A 25 -10.92 -13.42 -2.83
C ARG A 25 -11.63 -12.06 -2.86
N GLY A 26 -12.90 -12.07 -3.28
CA GLY A 26 -13.81 -10.93 -3.45
C GLY A 26 -13.33 -9.59 -2.86
N GLY A 27 -12.83 -8.72 -3.73
CA GLY A 27 -12.40 -7.36 -3.43
C GLY A 27 -11.79 -6.74 -4.67
N GLY A 28 -12.37 -5.66 -5.19
CA GLY A 28 -11.99 -5.04 -6.47
C GLY A 28 -10.67 -4.27 -6.47
N GLY A 29 -9.70 -4.65 -5.63
CA GLY A 29 -8.38 -4.01 -5.56
C GLY A 29 -7.38 -4.71 -6.48
N THR A 30 -6.59 -3.92 -7.20
CA THR A 30 -5.42 -4.40 -7.94
C THR A 30 -4.17 -4.16 -7.09
N GLY A 31 -3.38 -5.20 -6.86
CA GLY A 31 -2.07 -5.07 -6.22
C GLY A 31 -1.03 -4.60 -7.23
N LEU A 32 -0.22 -3.61 -6.86
CA LEU A 32 0.91 -3.18 -7.69
C LEU A 32 2.20 -3.68 -7.04
N THR A 33 3.05 -4.35 -7.83
CA THR A 33 4.34 -4.89 -7.41
C THR A 33 5.37 -4.68 -8.53
N GLY A 34 6.65 -4.81 -8.21
CA GLY A 34 7.74 -4.64 -9.18
C GLY A 34 9.13 -4.82 -8.58
N PRO A 35 10.19 -4.57 -9.37
CA PRO A 35 11.57 -4.55 -8.89
C PRO A 35 11.79 -3.48 -7.80
N LEU A 36 12.71 -3.73 -6.87
CA LEU A 36 13.01 -2.83 -5.75
C LEU A 36 13.30 -1.38 -6.19
N PRO A 37 14.09 -1.10 -7.26
CA PRO A 37 14.32 0.28 -7.70
C PRO A 37 13.06 1.03 -8.15
N GLU A 38 12.07 0.31 -8.69
CA GLU A 38 10.79 0.92 -9.08
C GLU A 38 9.92 1.22 -7.86
N ILE A 39 9.95 0.32 -6.86
CA ILE A 39 9.27 0.51 -5.58
C ILE A 39 9.87 1.70 -4.83
N GLU A 40 11.20 1.82 -4.79
CA GLU A 40 11.91 2.95 -4.16
C GLU A 40 11.54 4.28 -4.83
N ARG A 41 11.51 4.32 -6.17
CA ARG A 41 11.08 5.50 -6.93
C ARG A 41 9.63 5.87 -6.62
N ALA A 42 8.73 4.89 -6.56
CA ALA A 42 7.33 5.13 -6.22
C ALA A 42 7.17 5.64 -4.78
N ALA A 43 7.84 5.00 -3.81
CA ALA A 43 7.82 5.39 -2.42
C ALA A 43 8.31 6.84 -2.24
N ALA A 44 9.44 7.19 -2.87
CA ALA A 44 9.94 8.56 -2.88
C ALA A 44 8.93 9.56 -3.49
N GLY A 45 8.31 9.21 -4.62
CA GLY A 45 7.30 10.04 -5.28
C GLY A 45 6.07 10.34 -4.41
N PHE A 46 5.65 9.38 -3.59
CA PHE A 46 4.55 9.54 -2.63
C PHE A 46 5.00 9.99 -1.23
N ARG A 47 6.30 10.22 -1.02
CA ARG A 47 6.90 10.47 0.31
C ARG A 47 6.55 9.38 1.33
N ALA A 48 6.40 8.15 0.86
CA ALA A 48 6.21 6.98 1.69
C ALA A 48 7.56 6.36 2.06
N THR A 49 7.59 5.74 3.23
CA THR A 49 8.76 5.01 3.75
C THR A 49 8.40 3.55 3.99
N PHE A 50 9.40 2.68 3.83
CA PHE A 50 9.33 1.28 4.19
C PHE A 50 10.71 0.80 4.65
N GLU A 51 10.75 0.05 5.75
CA GLU A 51 11.96 -0.43 6.38
C GLU A 51 11.72 -1.81 6.98
N LYS A 52 12.65 -2.72 6.69
CA LYS A 52 12.64 -4.06 7.23
C LYS A 52 13.27 -4.05 8.61
N MET A 53 12.48 -4.33 9.64
CA MET A 53 12.92 -4.35 11.03
C MET A 53 13.10 -5.78 11.51
N PRO A 54 14.26 -6.16 12.05
CA PRO A 54 14.48 -7.51 12.57
C PRO A 54 13.55 -7.80 13.76
N ARG A 55 13.12 -9.05 13.87
CA ARG A 55 12.33 -9.56 15.00
C ARG A 55 12.76 -11.00 15.28
N ASP A 56 12.58 -11.50 16.50
CA ASP A 56 13.08 -12.83 16.90
C ASP A 56 12.69 -13.94 15.89
N GLY A 57 13.66 -14.38 15.10
CA GLY A 57 13.50 -15.41 14.06
C GLY A 57 12.80 -14.98 12.76
N ASP A 58 12.38 -13.72 12.59
CA ASP A 58 11.75 -13.20 11.36
C ASP A 58 12.00 -11.67 11.24
N TYR A 59 11.12 -10.96 10.55
CA TYR A 59 11.13 -9.51 10.49
C TYR A 59 9.71 -8.95 10.50
N THR A 60 9.62 -7.67 10.83
CA THR A 60 8.43 -6.84 10.63
C THR A 60 8.77 -5.72 9.66
N MET A 61 7.75 -5.09 9.08
CA MET A 61 7.92 -3.92 8.21
C MET A 61 7.45 -2.68 8.94
N ASN A 62 8.36 -1.74 9.19
CA ASN A 62 7.98 -0.37 9.47
C ASN A 62 7.63 0.29 8.12
N HIS A 63 6.43 0.83 7.99
CA HIS A 63 5.97 1.37 6.72
C HIS A 63 4.96 2.49 6.95
N THR A 64 4.83 3.38 5.97
CA THR A 64 3.74 4.37 5.95
C THR A 64 2.39 3.65 5.90
N ALA A 65 1.56 3.82 6.92
CA ALA A 65 0.30 3.09 7.08
C ALA A 65 -0.95 3.86 6.58
N GLY A 66 -0.77 5.02 5.95
CA GLY A 66 -1.89 5.84 5.44
C GLY A 66 -2.38 5.42 4.05
N VAL A 67 -3.63 5.75 3.73
CA VAL A 67 -4.20 5.59 2.39
C VAL A 67 -4.27 6.95 1.70
N PHE A 68 -3.61 7.06 0.55
CA PHE A 68 -3.68 8.24 -0.31
C PHE A 68 -4.92 8.18 -1.21
N LEU A 69 -5.68 9.26 -1.23
CA LEU A 69 -6.89 9.41 -2.05
C LEU A 69 -6.57 10.27 -3.27
N PHE A 70 -6.95 9.79 -4.45
CA PHE A 70 -6.84 10.51 -5.73
C PHE A 70 -8.19 10.58 -6.41
N ARG A 71 -8.49 11.73 -7.00
CA ARG A 71 -9.69 11.93 -7.83
C ARG A 71 -9.55 11.22 -9.18
N ALA A 72 -10.65 11.11 -9.92
CA ALA A 72 -10.68 10.50 -11.25
C ALA A 72 -9.73 11.19 -12.25
N ASP A 73 -9.47 12.49 -12.07
CA ASP A 73 -8.52 13.26 -12.88
C ASP A 73 -7.05 13.15 -12.41
N GLY A 74 -6.77 12.30 -11.42
CA GLY A 74 -5.44 12.09 -10.86
C GLY A 74 -5.00 13.15 -9.85
N ARG A 75 -5.83 14.17 -9.55
CA ARG A 75 -5.49 15.15 -8.49
C ARG A 75 -5.55 14.52 -7.11
N PHE A 76 -4.63 14.93 -6.26
CA PHE A 76 -4.58 14.51 -4.87
C PHE A 76 -5.80 15.03 -4.08
N GLY A 77 -6.51 14.12 -3.41
CA GLY A 77 -7.72 14.38 -2.63
C GLY A 77 -7.49 14.42 -1.12
N GLY A 78 -6.43 13.76 -0.63
CA GLY A 78 -6.05 13.75 0.78
C GLY A 78 -5.52 12.39 1.26
N ILE A 79 -5.40 12.25 2.58
CA ILE A 79 -4.94 11.03 3.24
C ILE A 79 -5.95 10.60 4.30
N VAL A 80 -6.18 9.30 4.39
CA VAL A 80 -6.84 8.66 5.53
C VAL A 80 -5.76 7.99 6.38
N ASP A 81 -5.66 8.40 7.64
CA ASP A 81 -4.71 7.80 8.58
C ASP A 81 -5.21 6.40 8.99
N TYR A 82 -4.28 5.48 9.24
CA TYR A 82 -4.61 4.11 9.67
C TYR A 82 -5.46 4.07 10.95
N HIS A 83 -5.22 5.02 11.86
CA HIS A 83 -5.93 5.11 13.14
C HIS A 83 -7.15 6.05 13.08
N GLU A 84 -7.54 6.53 11.90
CA GLU A 84 -8.65 7.46 11.76
C GLU A 84 -10.01 6.78 11.97
N ASP A 85 -10.86 7.40 12.80
CA ASP A 85 -12.23 6.94 13.00
C ASP A 85 -13.02 7.07 11.69
N ARG A 86 -13.85 6.06 11.40
CA ARG A 86 -14.67 5.98 10.19
C ARG A 86 -15.51 7.23 9.93
N ARG A 87 -15.98 7.91 10.99
CA ARG A 87 -16.78 9.14 10.89
C ARG A 87 -16.01 10.29 10.22
N PHE A 88 -14.68 10.28 10.26
CA PHE A 88 -13.82 11.26 9.59
C PHE A 88 -13.30 10.74 8.25
N ALA A 89 -13.03 9.43 8.13
CA ALA A 89 -12.54 8.83 6.89
C ALA A 89 -13.58 8.86 5.75
N LEU A 90 -14.85 8.51 6.03
CA LEU A 90 -15.89 8.42 4.99
C LEU A 90 -16.17 9.75 4.28
N PRO A 91 -16.29 10.90 4.96
CA PRO A 91 -16.41 12.19 4.29
C PRO A 91 -15.24 12.51 3.34
N LYS A 92 -13.99 12.18 3.70
CA LYS A 92 -12.82 12.39 2.84
C LYS A 92 -12.92 11.57 1.55
N ILE A 93 -13.33 10.30 1.68
CA ILE A 93 -13.54 9.40 0.53
C ILE A 93 -14.63 9.96 -0.38
N ARG A 94 -15.80 10.34 0.18
CA ARG A 94 -16.92 10.90 -0.60
C ARG A 94 -16.53 12.15 -1.37
N ARG A 95 -15.81 13.09 -0.73
CA ARG A 95 -15.29 14.30 -1.37
C ARG A 95 -14.30 14.02 -2.52
N THR A 96 -13.69 12.84 -2.55
CA THR A 96 -12.77 12.44 -3.63
C THR A 96 -13.52 11.84 -4.83
N LEU A 97 -14.76 11.41 -4.64
CA LEU A 97 -15.62 10.87 -5.69
C LEU A 97 -16.44 11.94 -6.42
N GLU A 98 -16.55 13.13 -5.82
CA GLU A 98 -17.12 14.34 -6.41
C GLU A 98 -16.13 15.00 -7.40
#